data_AF-A0A1Y2AQV5-F1
#
_entry.id   AF-A0A1Y2AQV5-F1
#
_cell.length_a   1.000
_cell.length_b   1.000
_cell.length_c   1.000
_cell.angle_alpha   90.00
_cell.angle_beta   90.00
_cell.angle_gamma   90.00
#
_symmetry.space_group_name_H-M   'P 1'
#
loop_
_entity.id
_entity.type
_entity.pdbx_description
1 polymer ?
#
loop_
_entity_poly.entity_id
_entity_poly.type
_entity_poly.pdbx_seq_one_letter_code
_entity_poly.pdbx_strand_id
1 'polypeptide(L)'
;MEQTIMILIDGKVIGWCSAKRAKKVADTLRFWKVNGRNNIPLDIELAFIPPSHGGQYPGLFIFTIMSRMTRPLKYLANGKMDMVGSLEQVYMEIACLNEDIVPCVTTHQDFTPTDILSVIANMTPFSDLTNLQEIFINARWVSKQWVPQHIIFQVELIIRCIVYKQAKYQSLDQKCMINASWIIIQMV
;
A
#
# COMPACT_ATOMS: atom_id res chain seq x y z
N MET A 1 -35.96 -4.48 -5.98
CA MET A 1 -35.29 -5.79 -5.89
C MET A 1 -33.98 -5.58 -5.16
N GLU A 2 -33.68 -6.36 -4.12
CA GLU A 2 -32.34 -6.29 -3.52
C GLU A 2 -31.34 -6.86 -4.53
N GLN A 3 -30.38 -6.04 -4.97
CA GLN A 3 -29.32 -6.50 -5.86
C GLN A 3 -28.35 -7.38 -5.06
N THR A 4 -28.19 -8.61 -5.53
CA THR A 4 -27.19 -9.55 -5.05
C THR A 4 -25.84 -9.21 -5.69
N ILE A 5 -24.79 -9.19 -4.88
CA ILE A 5 -23.43 -8.93 -5.32
C ILE A 5 -22.54 -10.13 -5.00
N MET A 6 -21.46 -10.25 -5.76
CA MET A 6 -20.49 -11.33 -5.64
C MET A 6 -19.42 -10.99 -4.60
N ILE A 7 -19.00 -12.00 -3.84
CA ILE A 7 -17.87 -11.91 -2.91
C ILE A 7 -16.72 -12.74 -3.47
N LEU A 8 -15.56 -12.10 -3.66
CA LEU A 8 -14.35 -12.74 -4.18
C LEU A 8 -13.20 -12.59 -3.19
N ILE A 9 -12.45 -13.67 -2.98
CA ILE A 9 -11.14 -13.63 -2.34
C ILE A 9 -10.10 -14.03 -3.39
N ASP A 10 -9.14 -13.15 -3.69
CA ASP A 10 -8.03 -13.40 -4.62
C ASP A 10 -8.47 -13.98 -5.97
N GLY A 11 -9.57 -13.45 -6.51
CA GLY A 11 -10.16 -13.88 -7.79
C GLY A 11 -11.03 -15.15 -7.71
N LYS A 12 -11.14 -15.79 -6.55
CA LYS A 12 -12.04 -16.94 -6.33
C LYS A 12 -13.38 -16.48 -5.77
N VAL A 13 -14.47 -16.90 -6.40
CA VAL A 13 -15.82 -16.62 -5.93
C VAL A 13 -16.15 -17.50 -4.73
N ILE A 14 -16.53 -16.87 -3.61
CA ILE A 14 -16.94 -17.58 -2.38
C ILE A 14 -18.45 -17.70 -2.30
N GLY A 15 -19.17 -16.69 -2.79
CA GLY A 15 -20.61 -16.70 -2.79
C GLY A 15 -21.20 -15.35 -3.13
N TRP A 16 -22.49 -15.20 -2.80
CA TRP A 16 -23.27 -14.01 -3.10
C TRP A 16 -23.97 -13.50 -1.86
N CYS A 17 -24.13 -12.18 -1.77
CA CYS A 17 -24.81 -11.54 -0.66
C CYS A 17 -25.59 -10.31 -1.14
N SER A 18 -26.58 -9.87 -0.37
CA SER A 18 -27.23 -8.57 -0.60
C SER A 18 -26.22 -7.44 -0.37
N ALA A 19 -26.24 -6.40 -1.20
CA ALA A 19 -25.28 -5.29 -1.12
C ALA A 19 -25.19 -4.65 0.28
N LYS A 20 -26.32 -4.53 0.98
CA LYS A 20 -26.38 -3.99 2.36
C LYS A 20 -25.61 -4.86 3.35
N ARG A 21 -25.72 -6.18 3.22
CA ARG A 21 -25.02 -7.14 4.08
C ARG A 21 -23.53 -7.15 3.75
N ALA A 22 -23.16 -7.10 2.48
CA ALA A 22 -21.76 -7.04 2.06
C ALA A 22 -21.04 -5.80 2.59
N LYS A 23 -21.70 -4.62 2.61
CA LYS A 23 -21.15 -3.41 3.25
C LYS A 23 -20.85 -3.65 4.74
N LYS A 24 -21.83 -4.21 5.48
CA LYS A 24 -21.64 -4.56 6.90
C LYS A 24 -20.50 -5.56 7.10
N VAL A 25 -20.34 -6.53 6.22
CA VAL A 25 -19.23 -7.49 6.25
C VAL A 25 -17.90 -6.77 6.04
N ALA A 26 -17.80 -5.88 5.05
CA ALA A 26 -16.58 -5.10 4.82
C ALA A 26 -16.20 -4.24 6.04
N ASP A 27 -17.17 -3.53 6.63
CA ASP A 27 -16.94 -2.67 7.78
C ASP A 27 -16.54 -3.46 9.04
N THR A 28 -17.16 -4.62 9.27
CA THR A 28 -16.81 -5.50 10.40
C THR A 28 -15.44 -6.14 10.24
N LEU A 29 -15.09 -6.60 9.02
CA LEU A 29 -13.76 -7.11 8.71
C LEU A 29 -12.68 -6.05 8.91
N ARG A 30 -12.94 -4.81 8.47
CA ARG A 30 -12.03 -3.67 8.68
C ARG A 30 -11.82 -3.39 10.16
N PHE A 31 -12.90 -3.36 10.94
CA PHE A 31 -12.82 -3.17 12.39
C PHE A 31 -12.04 -4.29 13.10
N TRP A 32 -12.18 -5.54 12.67
CA TRP A 32 -11.43 -6.67 13.24
C TRP A 32 -9.94 -6.63 12.87
N LYS A 33 -9.65 -6.34 11.60
CA LYS A 33 -8.30 -6.14 11.06
C LYS A 33 -7.53 -5.09 11.86
N VAL A 34 -8.07 -3.87 12.00
CA VAL A 34 -7.42 -2.76 12.72
C VAL A 34 -7.22 -3.07 14.21
N ASN A 35 -8.08 -3.92 14.78
CA ASN A 35 -7.95 -4.36 16.17
C ASN A 35 -7.06 -5.57 16.39
N GLY A 36 -6.54 -6.19 15.32
CA GLY A 36 -5.78 -7.44 15.42
C GLY A 36 -6.61 -8.62 15.97
N ARG A 37 -7.93 -8.59 15.77
CA ARG A 37 -8.83 -9.67 16.20
C ARG A 37 -8.98 -10.71 15.09
N ASN A 38 -9.33 -11.93 15.48
CA ASN A 38 -9.68 -13.03 14.55
C ASN A 38 -8.56 -13.42 13.57
N ASN A 39 -7.30 -13.13 13.91
CA ASN A 39 -6.11 -13.47 13.11
C ASN A 39 -6.17 -12.93 11.66
N ILE A 40 -6.78 -11.76 11.48
CA ILE A 40 -6.84 -11.07 10.17
C ILE A 40 -5.56 -10.22 10.03
N PRO A 41 -4.77 -10.40 8.96
CA PRO A 41 -3.57 -9.60 8.74
C PRO A 41 -3.92 -8.14 8.46
N LEU A 42 -3.05 -7.20 8.84
CA LEU A 42 -3.25 -5.77 8.59
C LEU A 42 -3.23 -5.45 7.08
N ASP A 43 -2.53 -6.25 6.28
CA ASP A 43 -2.19 -5.94 4.89
C ASP A 43 -3.29 -6.38 3.89
N ILE A 44 -4.40 -6.94 4.39
CA ILE A 44 -5.54 -7.33 3.57
C ILE A 44 -6.29 -6.10 3.07
N GLU A 45 -6.59 -6.09 1.77
CA GLU A 45 -7.36 -5.04 1.12
C GLU A 45 -8.83 -5.46 1.02
N LEU A 46 -9.74 -4.57 1.45
CA LEU A 46 -11.18 -4.82 1.53
C LEU A 46 -11.93 -3.83 0.64
N ALA A 47 -11.98 -4.12 -0.66
CA ALA A 47 -12.61 -3.25 -1.64
C ALA A 47 -14.10 -3.61 -1.81
N PHE A 48 -14.97 -2.79 -1.21
CA PHE A 48 -16.42 -2.86 -1.43
C PHE A 48 -16.84 -1.87 -2.51
N ILE A 49 -17.36 -2.40 -3.62
CA ILE A 49 -17.86 -1.61 -4.74
C ILE A 49 -19.39 -1.53 -4.65
N PRO A 50 -19.98 -0.36 -4.39
CA PRO A 50 -21.41 -0.20 -4.30
C PRO A 50 -22.08 -0.36 -5.67
N PRO A 51 -23.33 -0.88 -5.72
CA PRO A 51 -24.10 -0.91 -6.95
C PRO A 51 -24.38 0.51 -7.45
N SER A 52 -24.04 0.77 -8.71
CA SER A 52 -24.23 2.05 -9.39
C SER A 52 -24.73 1.82 -10.82
N HIS A 53 -25.32 2.85 -11.44
CA HIS A 53 -25.79 2.78 -12.82
C HIS A 53 -24.66 3.19 -13.77
N GLY A 54 -24.17 2.25 -14.58
CA GLY A 54 -23.10 2.51 -15.56
C GLY A 54 -21.69 2.66 -14.96
N GLY A 55 -21.49 2.30 -13.69
CA GLY A 55 -20.18 2.31 -13.02
C GLY A 55 -19.47 0.96 -13.07
N GLN A 56 -18.46 0.80 -12.22
CA GLN A 56 -17.72 -0.45 -12.04
C GLN A 56 -18.66 -1.56 -11.53
N TYR A 57 -18.37 -2.80 -11.93
CA TYR A 57 -19.18 -3.96 -11.53
C TYR A 57 -19.17 -4.14 -10.00
N PRO A 58 -20.35 -4.19 -9.35
CA PRO A 58 -20.43 -4.21 -7.89
C PRO A 58 -20.02 -5.56 -7.32
N GLY A 59 -19.38 -5.52 -6.16
CA GLY A 59 -18.84 -6.70 -5.51
C GLY A 59 -18.05 -6.36 -4.25
N LEU A 60 -17.78 -7.38 -3.45
CA LEU A 60 -16.81 -7.31 -2.38
C LEU A 60 -15.57 -8.08 -2.83
N PHE A 61 -14.49 -7.35 -3.08
CA PHE A 61 -13.21 -7.90 -3.50
C PHE A 61 -12.24 -7.84 -2.32
N ILE A 62 -11.74 -9.01 -1.94
CA ILE A 62 -10.81 -9.17 -0.84
C ILE A 62 -9.51 -9.69 -1.43
N PHE A 63 -8.42 -8.96 -1.19
CA PHE A 63 -7.11 -9.34 -1.68
C PHE A 63 -6.16 -9.63 -0.52
N THR A 64 -5.53 -10.81 -0.54
CA THR A 64 -4.52 -11.25 0.44
C THR A 64 -3.13 -11.48 -0.18
N ILE A 65 -3.03 -11.61 -1.50
CA ILE A 65 -1.76 -11.78 -2.24
C ILE A 65 -0.67 -10.71 -1.97
N MET A 66 0.58 -11.05 -2.29
CA MET A 66 1.72 -10.12 -2.21
C MET A 66 1.75 -9.14 -3.41
N SER A 67 2.67 -8.17 -3.39
CA SER A 67 2.90 -7.20 -4.48
C SER A 67 1.77 -6.20 -4.74
N ARG A 68 1.02 -5.82 -3.72
CA ARG A 68 0.04 -4.71 -3.77
C ARG A 68 0.65 -3.41 -3.29
N MET A 69 0.11 -2.29 -3.79
CA MET A 69 0.38 -0.96 -3.23
C MET A 69 -0.55 -0.75 -2.03
N THR A 70 0.04 -0.52 -0.87
CA THR A 70 -0.69 -0.19 0.36
C THR A 70 -0.14 1.08 0.97
N ARG A 71 -1.02 1.88 1.57
CA ARG A 71 -0.69 3.14 2.23
C ARG A 71 -1.19 3.10 3.68
N PRO A 72 -0.39 3.57 4.66
CA PRO A 72 -0.83 3.68 6.04
C PRO A 72 -1.78 4.87 6.21
N LEU A 73 -2.92 4.63 6.84
CA LEU A 73 -3.91 5.63 7.22
C LEU A 73 -4.27 5.48 8.70
N LYS A 74 -4.84 6.52 9.27
CA LYS A 74 -5.40 6.50 10.62
C LYS A 74 -6.89 6.21 10.55
N TYR A 75 -7.33 5.13 11.21
CA TYR A 75 -8.74 4.80 11.32
C TYR A 75 -9.41 5.63 12.42
N LEU A 76 -10.41 6.43 12.08
CA LEU A 76 -10.98 7.42 13.01
C LEU A 76 -11.72 6.78 14.20
N ALA A 77 -12.35 5.61 14.03
CA ALA A 77 -13.15 5.01 15.10
C ALA A 77 -12.30 4.50 16.28
N ASN A 78 -11.10 3.98 16.02
CA ASN A 78 -10.21 3.42 17.04
C ASN A 78 -8.90 4.20 17.21
N GLY A 79 -8.62 5.18 16.33
CA GLY A 79 -7.39 5.96 16.30
C GLY A 79 -6.13 5.17 15.90
N LYS A 80 -6.27 3.93 15.45
CA LYS A 80 -5.17 3.02 15.10
C LYS A 80 -4.80 3.11 13.62
N MET A 81 -3.61 2.61 13.29
CA MET A 81 -3.15 2.50 11.91
C MET A 81 -3.92 1.42 11.15
N ASP A 82 -4.33 1.74 9.92
CA ASP A 82 -4.90 0.84 8.94
C ASP A 82 -4.05 0.89 7.65
N MET A 83 -3.77 -0.26 7.05
CA MET A 83 -3.13 -0.34 5.73
C MET A 83 -4.21 -0.47 4.66
N VAL A 84 -4.33 0.55 3.82
CA VAL A 84 -5.36 0.64 2.78
C VAL A 84 -4.73 0.40 1.41
N GLY A 85 -5.40 -0.41 0.59
CA GLY A 85 -5.00 -0.64 -0.79
C GLY A 85 -5.62 0.35 -1.78
N SER A 86 -5.09 0.38 -3.00
CA SER A 86 -5.47 1.35 -4.03
C SER A 86 -6.91 1.20 -4.54
N LEU A 87 -7.47 -0.03 -4.59
CA LEU A 87 -8.83 -0.23 -5.08
C LEU A 87 -9.85 0.17 -4.01
N GLU A 88 -9.56 -0.15 -2.76
CA GLU A 88 -10.38 0.24 -1.61
C GLU A 88 -10.45 1.78 -1.48
N GLN A 89 -9.34 2.47 -1.70
CA GLN A 89 -9.22 3.92 -1.58
C GLN A 89 -10.21 4.70 -2.47
N VAL A 90 -10.60 4.16 -3.65
CA VAL A 90 -11.54 4.83 -4.57
C VAL A 90 -12.95 5.01 -3.97
N TYR A 91 -13.35 4.11 -3.08
CA TYR A 91 -14.70 4.08 -2.48
C TYR A 91 -14.74 4.54 -1.03
N MET A 92 -13.64 5.13 -0.53
CA MET A 92 -13.53 5.61 0.84
C MET A 92 -13.37 7.12 0.92
N GLU A 93 -13.97 7.68 1.95
CA GLU A 93 -13.82 9.08 2.33
C GLU A 93 -12.70 9.20 3.37
N ILE A 94 -11.59 9.84 2.96
CA ILE A 94 -10.37 10.02 3.73
C ILE A 94 -10.13 11.52 3.91
N ALA A 95 -10.00 11.96 5.16
CA ALA A 95 -9.73 13.36 5.49
C ALA A 95 -8.20 13.63 5.49
N CYS A 96 -7.77 14.74 4.91
CA CYS A 96 -6.36 15.15 4.93
C CYS A 96 -6.00 15.84 6.24
N LEU A 97 -6.79 16.86 6.63
CA LEU A 97 -6.63 17.61 7.87
C LEU A 97 -7.74 17.29 8.86
N ASN A 98 -7.55 17.67 10.13
CA ASN A 98 -8.59 17.52 11.15
C ASN A 98 -9.85 18.35 10.83
N GLU A 99 -9.68 19.44 10.09
CA GLU A 99 -10.74 20.36 9.69
C GLU A 99 -11.65 19.76 8.61
N ASP A 100 -11.13 18.83 7.80
CA ASP A 100 -11.85 18.16 6.73
C ASP A 100 -12.74 16.99 7.23
N ILE A 101 -12.72 16.73 8.54
CA ILE A 101 -13.44 15.60 9.14
C ILE A 101 -14.94 15.92 9.18
N VAL A 102 -15.69 15.34 8.24
CA VAL A 102 -17.16 15.38 8.25
C VAL A 102 -17.71 14.17 9.05
N PRO A 103 -18.42 14.41 10.18
CA PRO A 103 -18.93 13.32 11.00
C PRO A 103 -19.88 12.42 10.20
N CYS A 104 -19.80 11.11 10.46
CA CYS A 104 -20.59 10.06 9.79
C CYS A 104 -20.27 9.82 8.29
N VAL A 105 -19.39 10.62 7.68
CA VAL A 105 -18.98 10.46 6.27
C VAL A 105 -17.54 9.98 6.20
N THR A 106 -16.62 10.71 6.84
CA THR A 106 -15.19 10.36 6.83
C THR A 106 -14.93 9.16 7.73
N THR A 107 -14.13 8.23 7.21
CA THR A 107 -13.82 6.96 7.92
C THR A 107 -12.37 6.89 8.35
N HIS A 108 -11.49 7.47 7.53
CA HIS A 108 -10.06 7.48 7.72
C HIS A 108 -9.53 8.90 7.63
N GLN A 109 -8.31 9.06 8.13
CA GLN A 109 -7.56 10.29 8.06
C GLN A 109 -6.11 9.97 7.70
N ASP A 110 -5.49 10.88 6.96
CA ASP A 110 -4.07 10.87 6.73
C ASP A 110 -3.31 11.15 8.03
N PHE A 111 -2.13 10.54 8.21
CA PHE A 111 -1.28 10.86 9.36
C PHE A 111 -0.70 12.26 9.21
N THR A 112 -0.14 12.54 8.04
CA THR A 112 0.33 13.85 7.65
C THR A 112 -0.03 14.13 6.19
N PRO A 113 -0.33 15.39 5.81
CA PRO A 113 -0.61 15.73 4.41
C PRO A 113 0.61 15.54 3.51
N THR A 114 1.83 15.47 4.07
CA THR A 114 3.07 15.23 3.35
C THR A 114 3.22 13.79 2.84
N ASP A 115 2.44 12.83 3.36
CA ASP A 115 2.56 11.41 3.00
C ASP A 115 2.13 11.10 1.56
N ILE A 116 1.55 12.07 0.84
CA ILE A 116 1.25 11.96 -0.59
C ILE A 116 2.46 12.23 -1.48
N LEU A 117 3.47 12.95 -0.95
CA LEU A 117 4.65 13.35 -1.70
C LEU A 117 5.72 12.27 -1.69
N SER A 118 6.49 12.21 -2.77
CA SER A 118 7.72 11.41 -2.79
C SER A 118 8.79 12.00 -1.87
N VAL A 119 9.76 11.20 -1.47
CA VAL A 119 10.91 11.65 -0.64
C VAL A 119 11.59 12.89 -1.24
N ILE A 120 11.81 12.89 -2.55
CA ILE A 120 12.48 14.00 -3.26
C ILE A 120 11.59 15.25 -3.27
N ALA A 121 10.28 15.09 -3.50
CA ALA A 121 9.34 16.20 -3.48
C ALA A 121 9.21 16.80 -2.07
N ASN A 122 9.32 16.00 -1.01
CA ASN A 122 9.24 16.49 0.36
C ASN A 122 10.51 17.27 0.79
N MET A 123 11.59 17.22 0.02
CA MET A 123 12.81 17.98 0.27
C MET A 123 12.79 19.38 -0.37
N THR A 124 11.83 19.69 -1.24
CA THR A 124 11.71 21.05 -1.78
C THR A 124 11.16 21.98 -0.69
N PRO A 125 11.92 23.00 -0.25
CA PRO A 125 11.46 23.88 0.82
C PRO A 125 10.25 24.69 0.36
N PHE A 126 9.25 24.83 1.23
CA PHE A 126 8.03 25.62 0.97
C PHE A 126 7.34 25.26 -0.35
N SER A 127 7.19 23.97 -0.62
CA SER A 127 6.61 23.45 -1.87
C SER A 127 5.19 23.98 -2.15
N ASP A 128 4.43 24.29 -1.11
CA ASP A 128 3.08 24.86 -1.15
C ASP A 128 3.03 26.30 -1.68
N LEU A 129 4.12 27.06 -1.56
CA LEU A 129 4.24 28.44 -2.05
C LEU A 129 4.76 28.53 -3.49
N THR A 130 5.18 27.40 -4.06
CA THR A 130 5.79 27.33 -5.39
C THR A 130 4.84 26.76 -6.44
N ASN A 131 5.09 27.09 -7.70
CA ASN A 131 4.34 26.49 -8.80
C ASN A 131 4.74 25.02 -9.00
N LEU A 132 3.77 24.16 -9.32
CA LEU A 132 4.00 22.73 -9.56
C LEU A 132 5.13 22.46 -10.56
N GLN A 133 5.24 23.26 -11.62
CA GLN A 133 6.30 23.10 -12.63
C GLN A 133 7.71 23.19 -12.03
N GLU A 134 7.92 24.09 -11.05
CA GLU A 134 9.22 24.25 -10.40
C GLU A 134 9.55 23.05 -9.50
N ILE A 135 8.56 22.52 -8.78
CA ILE A 135 8.71 21.30 -7.97
C ILE A 135 9.18 20.14 -8.85
N PHE A 136 8.56 19.95 -10.01
CA PHE A 136 8.95 18.88 -10.95
C PHE A 136 10.37 19.07 -11.50
N ILE A 137 10.72 20.31 -11.87
CA ILE A 137 12.06 20.64 -12.36
C ILE A 137 13.09 20.34 -11.26
N ASN A 138 12.88 20.83 -10.05
CA ASN A 138 13.77 20.62 -8.90
C ASN A 138 13.92 19.13 -8.58
N ALA A 139 12.82 18.37 -8.50
CA ALA A 139 12.86 16.93 -8.26
C ALA A 139 13.66 16.19 -9.35
N ARG A 140 13.53 16.62 -10.62
CA ARG A 140 14.30 16.08 -11.74
C ARG A 140 15.79 16.43 -11.65
N TRP A 141 16.14 17.64 -11.24
CA TRP A 141 17.54 18.04 -11.05
C TRP A 141 18.19 17.26 -9.92
N VAL A 142 17.53 17.18 -8.76
CA VAL A 142 18.03 16.45 -7.58
C VAL A 142 18.22 14.97 -7.91
N SER A 143 17.22 14.30 -8.50
CA SER A 143 17.34 12.89 -8.89
C SER A 143 18.47 12.62 -9.88
N LYS A 144 18.83 13.58 -10.73
CA LYS A 144 19.94 13.44 -11.69
C LYS A 144 21.31 13.77 -11.09
N GLN A 145 21.38 14.68 -10.12
CA GLN A 145 22.64 15.12 -9.51
C GLN A 145 23.10 14.19 -8.38
N TRP A 146 22.17 13.56 -7.66
CA TRP A 146 22.48 12.73 -6.48
C TRP A 146 22.88 11.30 -6.79
N VAL A 147 22.99 10.90 -8.06
CA VAL A 147 23.58 9.62 -8.42
C VAL A 147 25.05 9.86 -8.78
N PRO A 148 26.00 9.78 -7.83
CA PRO A 148 27.40 9.75 -8.21
C PRO A 148 27.59 8.52 -9.10
N GLN A 149 28.18 8.72 -10.28
CA GLN A 149 28.39 7.67 -11.29
C GLN A 149 29.10 6.43 -10.74
N HIS A 150 29.83 6.56 -9.62
CA HIS A 150 30.44 5.46 -8.88
C HIS A 150 29.46 4.49 -8.19
N ILE A 151 28.27 4.93 -7.76
CA ILE A 151 27.29 4.07 -7.09
C ILE A 151 26.49 3.23 -8.09
N ILE A 152 26.21 3.75 -9.30
CA ILE A 152 25.59 2.96 -10.38
C ILE A 152 26.43 1.72 -10.70
N PHE A 153 27.76 1.86 -10.76
CA PHE A 153 28.67 0.74 -11.01
C PHE A 153 28.63 -0.32 -9.90
N GLN A 154 28.52 0.11 -8.64
CA GLN A 154 28.42 -0.79 -7.49
C GLN A 154 27.07 -1.51 -7.44
N VAL A 155 25.96 -0.81 -7.69
CA VAL A 155 24.62 -1.39 -7.66
C VAL A 155 24.39 -2.35 -8.83
N GLU A 156 24.90 -2.06 -10.04
CA GLU A 156 24.88 -3.03 -11.14
C GLU A 156 25.70 -4.29 -10.84
N LEU A 157 26.87 -4.16 -10.19
CA LEU A 157 27.67 -5.31 -9.76
C LEU A 157 26.94 -6.15 -8.72
N ILE A 158 26.28 -5.50 -7.75
CA ILE A 158 25.53 -6.18 -6.68
C ILE A 158 24.30 -6.87 -7.25
N ILE A 159 23.52 -6.22 -8.14
CA ILE A 159 22.37 -6.84 -8.81
C ILE A 159 22.84 -8.01 -9.68
N ARG A 160 23.93 -7.87 -10.44
CA ARG A 160 24.54 -8.99 -11.19
C ARG A 160 24.98 -10.13 -10.26
N CYS A 161 25.59 -9.83 -9.12
CA CYS A 161 25.98 -10.83 -8.11
C CYS A 161 24.78 -11.52 -7.45
N ILE A 162 23.68 -10.80 -7.18
CA ILE A 162 22.46 -11.36 -6.59
C ILE A 162 21.76 -12.26 -7.60
N VAL A 163 21.63 -11.83 -8.87
CA VAL A 163 21.07 -12.66 -9.94
C VAL A 163 21.93 -13.90 -10.20
N TYR A 164 23.26 -13.76 -10.17
CA TYR A 164 24.19 -14.90 -10.31
C TYR A 164 24.12 -15.86 -9.10
N LYS A 165 23.93 -15.34 -7.88
CA LYS A 165 23.69 -16.17 -6.68
C LYS A 165 22.34 -16.88 -6.77
N GLN A 166 21.26 -16.21 -7.14
CA GLN A 166 19.93 -16.84 -7.29
C GLN A 166 19.95 -17.97 -8.34
N ALA A 167 20.65 -17.76 -9.46
CA ALA A 167 20.82 -18.80 -10.49
C ALA A 167 21.63 -20.03 -10.00
N LYS A 168 22.59 -19.84 -9.08
CA LYS A 168 23.40 -20.94 -8.52
C LYS A 168 22.70 -21.69 -7.37
N TYR A 169 21.86 -20.99 -6.60
CA TYR A 169 21.14 -21.55 -5.44
C TYR A 169 19.99 -22.50 -5.79
N GLN A 170 19.52 -22.54 -7.05
CA GLN A 170 18.57 -23.57 -7.51
C GLN A 170 19.20 -24.96 -7.67
N SER A 171 20.52 -25.12 -7.49
CA SER A 171 21.24 -26.38 -7.75
C SER A 171 22.02 -26.98 -6.57
N LEU A 172 22.08 -26.34 -5.40
CA LEU A 172 22.96 -26.78 -4.30
C LEU A 172 22.23 -26.82 -2.93
N ASP A 173 22.26 -28.01 -2.33
CA ASP A 173 21.66 -28.42 -1.07
C ASP A 173 21.92 -27.50 0.15
N GLN A 174 20.91 -27.49 1.04
CA GLN A 174 20.70 -26.68 2.25
C GLN A 174 21.82 -26.64 3.32
N LYS A 175 22.93 -27.37 3.16
CA LYS A 175 23.93 -27.56 4.24
C LYS A 175 24.97 -26.45 4.40
N CYS A 176 25.12 -25.52 3.45
CA CYS A 176 26.18 -24.50 3.48
C CYS A 176 25.78 -23.13 4.09
N MET A 177 24.58 -22.98 4.64
CA MET A 177 24.03 -21.66 5.04
C MET A 177 24.67 -21.02 6.28
N ILE A 178 25.51 -21.71 7.05
CA ILE A 178 25.96 -21.21 8.36
C ILE A 178 27.23 -20.33 8.26
N ASN A 179 28.04 -20.45 7.20
CA ASN A 179 29.33 -19.74 7.11
C ASN A 179 29.30 -18.39 6.38
N ALA A 180 28.19 -18.03 5.71
CA ALA A 180 28.14 -16.80 4.90
C ALA A 180 27.83 -15.52 5.72
N SER A 181 27.29 -15.65 6.92
CA SER A 181 26.89 -14.50 7.76
C SER A 181 28.05 -13.72 8.37
N TRP A 182 29.27 -14.29 8.38
CA TRP A 182 30.44 -13.65 9.00
C TRP A 182 31.16 -12.64 8.09
N ILE A 183 30.98 -12.71 6.77
CA ILE A 183 31.76 -11.88 5.82
C ILE A 183 31.12 -10.50 5.60
N ILE A 184 29.82 -10.34 5.86
CA ILE A 184 29.11 -9.08 5.60
C ILE A 184 29.34 -8.03 6.70
N ILE A 185 29.76 -8.45 7.91
CA ILE A 185 29.96 -7.53 9.05
C ILE A 185 31.33 -6.81 9.00
N GLN A 186 32.29 -7.25 8.19
CA GLN A 186 33.62 -6.61 8.11
C GLN A 186 33.78 -5.53 7.02
N MET A 187 32.72 -5.18 6.27
CA MET A 187 32.79 -4.13 5.23
C MET A 187 31.90 -2.90 5.53
N VAL A 188 31.70 -2.59 6.83
CA VAL A 188 31.24 -1.28 7.29
C VAL A 188 32.31 -0.67 8.19
#